data_AF-A0A8T3LUL7-F1
#
_entry.id   AF-A0A8T3LUL7-F1
#
_cell.length_a   1.000
_cell.length_b   1.000
_cell.length_c   1.000
_cell.angle_alpha   90.00
_cell.angle_beta   90.00
_cell.angle_gamma   90.00
#
_symmetry.space_group_name_H-M   'P 1'
#
loop_
_entity.id
_entity.type
_entity.pdbx_description
1 polymer ?
#
loop_
_entity_poly.entity_id
_entity_poly.type
_entity_poly.pdbx_seq_one_letter_code
_entity_poly.pdbx_strand_id
1 'polypeptide(L)'
;MVQDRGLRDELLDMAARELAAADALFSRVADEPALEAELDRRLGGPVTPLIAALAEWEDAPPEGATLLGVNEANAHRLTDLLADGWPGLRRVGADGADAVWMLAQHADRSNEERRAWLPLLRAAVDSGDADPRHLATLTDRVAAVGGEQQTYGTIVILASDGEPEFPLPVADAAKLEVRRAEIGLPSVAAETPYLAEGDLIPYGPDRGSIPVNQWPMLVEGHVSVEAVLEAGARPVQRVWAVRPGDRRLGRLRALARARGVTIDRVEADIIDELASGRTHGGVIALVGARRERSVPDLLAEVGEGSLLVMLDGIEDPFNFGQAVRALYAAGVGGLAVRRSWETALATVTRASAGASELLPTAVTESAESAAASCRMAGMRVACAVSGAHASELHEADLTGGLFLLIGGERRGVTRSFVEQADLQVRIGYGRDKAPDLGAAAAAAIIGFEALRQRRGNAAS
;
A
#
# COMPACT_ATOMS: atom_id res chain seq x y z
N MET A 1 -3.68 8.31 -22.68
CA MET A 1 -3.50 9.68 -23.20
C MET A 1 -4.11 10.67 -22.24
N VAL A 2 -3.25 11.17 -21.36
CA VAL A 2 -3.35 12.52 -20.77
C VAL A 2 -4.06 13.46 -21.75
N GLN A 3 -5.23 13.97 -21.36
CA GLN A 3 -6.02 14.84 -22.24
C GLN A 3 -5.30 16.15 -22.53
N ASP A 4 -4.45 16.60 -21.61
CA ASP A 4 -3.76 17.88 -21.66
C ASP A 4 -2.25 17.69 -21.36
N ARG A 5 -1.50 17.24 -22.37
CA ARG A 5 -0.05 17.01 -22.22
C ARG A 5 0.72 18.30 -21.93
N GLY A 6 0.27 19.42 -22.50
CA GLY A 6 0.90 20.71 -22.26
C GLY A 6 0.79 21.13 -20.80
N LEU A 7 -0.41 21.01 -20.22
CA LEU A 7 -0.60 21.27 -18.79
C LEU A 7 0.20 20.28 -17.93
N ARG A 8 0.19 18.99 -18.27
CA ARG A 8 0.99 17.99 -17.56
C ARG A 8 2.46 18.42 -17.54
N ASP A 9 3.07 18.67 -18.69
CA ASP A 9 4.48 19.02 -18.78
C ASP A 9 4.79 20.33 -18.03
N GLU A 10 3.90 21.32 -18.06
CA GLU A 10 4.02 22.54 -17.26
C GLU A 10 4.06 22.25 -15.74
N LEU A 11 3.15 21.40 -15.25
CA LEU A 11 3.11 21.00 -13.84
C LEU A 11 4.35 20.22 -13.44
N LEU A 12 4.83 19.31 -14.29
CA LEU A 12 6.05 18.55 -14.04
C LEU A 12 7.27 19.50 -13.95
N ASP A 13 7.36 20.49 -14.84
CA ASP A 13 8.44 21.48 -14.84
C ASP A 13 8.39 22.40 -13.62
N MET A 14 7.19 22.81 -13.18
CA MET A 14 7.00 23.57 -11.94
C MET A 14 7.52 22.79 -10.72
N ALA A 15 7.13 21.52 -10.61
CA ALA A 15 7.57 20.64 -9.53
C ALA A 15 9.08 20.39 -9.57
N ALA A 16 9.66 20.17 -10.77
CA ALA A 16 11.08 19.95 -10.93
C ALA A 16 11.94 21.17 -10.54
N ARG A 17 11.49 22.39 -10.86
CA ARG A 17 12.19 23.62 -10.44
C ARG A 17 12.20 23.78 -8.93
N GLU A 18 11.11 23.40 -8.28
CA GLU A 18 10.97 23.49 -6.84
C GLU A 18 11.87 22.48 -6.12
N LEU A 19 11.87 21.23 -6.60
CA LEU A 19 12.76 20.19 -6.09
C LEU A 19 14.23 20.60 -6.25
N ALA A 20 14.62 21.12 -7.42
CA ALA A 20 15.98 21.59 -7.65
C ALA A 20 16.40 22.74 -6.70
N ALA A 21 15.47 23.64 -6.35
CA ALA A 21 15.72 24.69 -5.37
C ALA A 21 15.85 24.14 -3.94
N ALA A 22 15.04 23.15 -3.58
CA ALA A 22 15.16 22.45 -2.30
C ALA A 22 16.48 21.67 -2.20
N ASP A 23 16.87 20.92 -3.23
CA ASP A 23 18.12 20.18 -3.29
C ASP A 23 19.34 21.10 -3.12
N ALA A 24 19.31 22.29 -3.74
CA ALA A 24 20.37 23.28 -3.58
C ALA A 24 20.48 23.77 -2.13
N LEU A 25 19.34 24.04 -1.47
CA LEU A 25 19.31 24.41 -0.05
C LEU A 25 19.85 23.28 0.83
N PHE A 26 19.37 22.05 0.66
CA PHE A 26 19.79 20.93 1.50
C PHE A 26 21.25 20.55 1.27
N SER A 27 21.76 20.65 0.04
CA SER A 27 23.19 20.50 -0.25
C SER A 27 24.02 21.55 0.48
N ARG A 28 23.58 22.81 0.44
CA ARG A 28 24.24 23.92 1.15
C ARG A 28 24.26 23.72 2.66
N VAL A 29 23.15 23.25 3.23
CA VAL A 29 23.01 22.97 4.66
C VAL A 29 23.93 21.82 5.08
N ALA A 30 23.97 20.73 4.30
CA ALA A 30 24.83 19.58 4.58
C ALA A 30 26.33 19.91 4.57
N ASP A 31 26.74 20.89 3.77
CA ASP A 31 28.13 21.36 3.71
C ASP A 31 28.52 22.28 4.89
N GLU A 32 27.55 22.81 5.65
CA GLU A 32 27.77 23.79 6.72
C GLU A 32 27.06 23.44 8.03
N PRO A 33 27.75 22.78 8.99
CA PRO A 33 27.15 22.33 10.24
C PRO A 33 26.46 23.42 11.09
N ALA A 34 26.88 24.68 10.93
CA ALA A 34 26.24 25.81 11.58
C ALA A 34 24.86 26.15 10.97
N LEU A 35 24.71 26.01 9.66
CA LEU A 35 23.42 26.16 8.98
C LEU A 35 22.50 24.98 9.30
N GLU A 36 23.03 23.77 9.34
CA GLU A 36 22.29 22.57 9.76
C GLU A 36 21.72 22.73 11.17
N ALA A 37 22.56 23.09 12.15
CA ALA A 37 22.12 23.30 13.53
C ALA A 37 21.14 24.49 13.71
N GLU A 38 21.17 25.48 12.81
CA GLU A 38 20.19 26.58 12.81
C GLU A 38 18.87 26.14 12.20
N LEU A 39 18.91 25.45 11.05
CA LEU A 39 17.73 24.91 10.39
C LEU A 39 17.01 23.92 11.31
N ASP A 40 17.74 22.97 11.91
CA ASP A 40 17.18 22.02 12.87
C ASP A 40 16.52 22.70 14.06
N ARG A 41 17.10 23.80 14.57
CA ARG A 41 16.50 24.55 15.68
C ARG A 41 15.19 25.21 15.27
N ARG A 42 15.09 25.68 14.04
CA ARG A 42 13.88 26.33 13.49
C ARG A 42 12.80 25.32 13.14
N LEU A 43 13.19 24.15 12.63
CA LEU A 43 12.31 23.02 12.38
C LEU A 43 11.93 22.27 13.67
N GLY A 44 12.72 22.38 14.73
CA GLY A 44 12.55 21.67 15.99
C GLY A 44 11.39 22.14 16.89
N GLY A 45 10.59 23.11 16.43
CA GLY A 45 9.30 23.42 17.03
C GLY A 45 8.23 22.39 16.63
N PRO A 46 7.14 22.21 17.41
CA PRO A 46 6.03 21.38 16.96
C PRO A 46 5.38 21.99 15.71
N VAL A 47 5.63 21.37 14.55
CA VAL A 47 5.08 21.73 13.23
C VAL A 47 5.50 23.10 12.71
N THR A 48 6.80 23.31 12.50
CA THR A 48 7.22 24.41 11.61
C THR A 48 7.54 23.83 10.22
N PRO A 49 6.67 24.01 9.20
CA PRO A 49 7.01 23.64 7.83
C PRO A 49 8.28 24.35 7.37
N LEU A 50 9.11 23.69 6.56
CA LEU A 50 10.34 24.24 6.00
C LEU A 50 10.17 25.66 5.42
N ILE A 51 9.11 25.86 4.64
CA ILE A 51 8.83 27.14 3.96
C ILE A 51 8.50 28.25 4.97
N ALA A 52 7.78 27.93 6.04
CA ALA A 52 7.52 28.87 7.13
C ALA A 52 8.80 29.21 7.90
N ALA A 53 9.62 28.20 8.22
CA ALA A 53 10.89 28.38 8.93
C ALA A 53 11.87 29.28 8.15
N LEU A 54 11.98 29.06 6.83
CA LEU A 54 12.82 29.87 5.94
C LEU A 54 12.33 31.31 5.82
N ALA A 55 11.02 31.51 5.76
CA ALA A 55 10.42 32.85 5.65
C ALA A 55 10.71 33.75 6.87
N GLU A 56 10.88 33.16 8.04
CA GLU A 56 11.20 33.88 9.30
C GLU A 56 12.72 33.94 9.57
N TRP A 57 13.54 33.45 8.65
CA TRP A 57 15.00 33.43 8.79
C TRP A 57 15.61 34.61 8.02
N GLU A 58 15.83 35.72 8.74
CA GLU A 58 16.36 36.98 8.19
C GLU A 58 17.70 36.79 7.44
N ASP A 59 18.61 36.00 8.00
CA ASP A 59 19.92 35.68 7.41
C ASP A 59 19.97 34.27 6.79
N ALA A 60 18.87 33.80 6.19
CA ALA A 60 18.85 32.51 5.50
C ALA A 60 19.87 32.46 4.35
N PRO A 61 20.44 31.29 4.02
CA PRO A 61 21.27 31.15 2.84
C PRO A 61 20.49 31.56 1.56
N PRO A 62 21.15 32.10 0.52
CA PRO A 62 20.49 32.55 -0.72
C PRO A 62 19.62 31.49 -1.39
N GLU A 63 19.97 30.21 -1.22
CA GLU A 63 19.21 29.05 -1.68
C GLU A 63 17.82 29.00 -1.02
N GLY A 64 17.71 29.39 0.26
CA GLY A 64 16.43 29.50 0.98
C GLY A 64 15.53 30.58 0.37
N ALA A 65 16.08 31.76 0.07
CA ALA A 65 15.34 32.82 -0.62
C ALA A 65 14.90 32.41 -2.03
N THR A 66 15.74 31.63 -2.72
CA THR A 66 15.42 31.07 -4.04
C THR A 66 14.25 30.09 -3.95
N LEU A 67 14.28 29.16 -3.00
CA LEU A 67 13.18 28.21 -2.77
C LEU A 67 11.86 28.93 -2.45
N LEU A 68 11.88 29.92 -1.54
CA LEU A 68 10.71 30.75 -1.21
C LEU A 68 10.13 31.43 -2.46
N GLY A 69 10.98 32.03 -3.30
CA GLY A 69 10.54 32.70 -4.52
C GLY A 69 9.94 31.74 -5.54
N VAL A 70 10.49 30.53 -5.68
CA VAL A 70 9.93 29.49 -6.56
C VAL A 70 8.56 29.02 -6.05
N ASN A 71 8.42 28.77 -4.75
CA ASN A 71 7.15 28.39 -4.13
C ASN A 71 6.06 29.44 -4.33
N GLU A 72 6.36 30.72 -4.10
CA GLU A 72 5.41 31.81 -4.28
C GLU A 72 4.99 31.97 -5.75
N ALA A 73 5.94 31.88 -6.68
CA ALA A 73 5.63 31.89 -8.11
C ALA A 73 4.77 30.69 -8.54
N ASN A 74 5.06 29.50 -8.01
CA ASN A 74 4.30 28.30 -8.27
C ASN A 74 2.88 28.39 -7.70
N ALA A 75 2.69 28.90 -6.48
CA ALA A 75 1.37 29.08 -5.86
C ALA A 75 0.48 30.04 -6.66
N HIS A 76 1.03 31.17 -7.11
CA HIS A 76 0.32 32.09 -8.00
C HIS A 76 -0.10 31.43 -9.30
N ARG A 77 0.86 30.75 -9.97
CA ARG A 77 0.56 30.07 -11.23
C ARG A 77 -0.46 28.95 -11.06
N LEU A 78 -0.38 28.20 -9.96
CA LEU A 78 -1.30 27.11 -9.64
C LEU A 78 -2.73 27.63 -9.49
N THR A 79 -2.93 28.80 -8.90
CA THR A 79 -4.26 29.45 -8.81
C THR A 79 -4.91 29.59 -10.18
N ASP A 80 -4.15 30.05 -11.18
CA ASP A 80 -4.65 30.18 -12.56
C ASP A 80 -4.97 28.81 -13.17
N LEU A 81 -4.11 27.81 -12.95
CA LEU A 81 -4.26 26.47 -13.51
C LEU A 81 -5.47 25.72 -12.91
N LEU A 82 -5.83 26.02 -11.67
CA LEU A 82 -6.96 25.43 -10.96
C LEU A 82 -8.30 26.14 -11.24
N ALA A 83 -8.32 27.22 -12.02
CA ALA A 83 -9.53 27.99 -12.31
C ALA A 83 -10.67 27.15 -12.94
N ASP A 84 -10.31 26.14 -13.75
CA ASP A 84 -11.24 25.22 -14.41
C ASP A 84 -11.46 23.91 -13.61
N GLY A 85 -11.05 23.88 -12.35
CA GLY A 85 -11.11 22.72 -11.47
C GLY A 85 -9.77 21.99 -11.32
N TRP A 86 -9.76 20.97 -10.45
CA TRP A 86 -8.54 20.24 -10.12
C TRP A 86 -8.10 19.32 -11.27
N PRO A 87 -6.90 19.52 -11.86
CA PRO A 87 -6.38 18.67 -12.91
C PRO A 87 -5.99 17.30 -12.33
N GLY A 88 -6.90 16.35 -12.45
CA GLY A 88 -6.73 14.98 -11.98
C GLY A 88 -6.13 14.03 -13.01
N LEU A 89 -6.15 12.74 -12.67
CA LEU A 89 -5.61 11.60 -13.41
C LEU A 89 -6.00 11.61 -14.90
N ARG A 90 -7.27 11.85 -15.22
CA ARG A 90 -7.77 11.86 -16.61
C ARG A 90 -7.19 13.01 -17.44
N ARG A 91 -6.98 14.17 -16.82
CA ARG A 91 -6.51 15.38 -17.52
C ARG A 91 -5.00 15.38 -17.70
N VAL A 92 -4.27 15.13 -16.61
CA VAL A 92 -2.81 15.33 -16.53
C VAL A 92 -2.02 14.05 -16.22
N GLY A 93 -2.66 12.88 -16.14
CA GLY A 93 -1.98 11.64 -15.77
C GLY A 93 -1.67 11.55 -14.27
N ALA A 94 -1.11 10.42 -13.84
CA ALA A 94 -0.83 10.19 -12.42
C ALA A 94 0.27 11.13 -11.91
N ASP A 95 1.39 11.24 -12.64
CA ASP A 95 2.50 12.12 -12.26
C ASP A 95 2.14 13.60 -12.29
N GLY A 96 1.33 14.04 -13.27
CA GLY A 96 0.80 15.39 -13.28
C GLY A 96 -0.15 15.66 -12.10
N ALA A 97 -0.98 14.69 -11.72
CA ALA A 97 -1.88 14.83 -10.57
C ALA A 97 -1.12 14.88 -9.24
N ASP A 98 -0.03 14.10 -9.11
CA ASP A 98 0.90 14.15 -7.98
C ASP A 98 1.60 15.52 -7.92
N ALA A 99 2.04 16.04 -9.06
CA ALA A 99 2.69 17.35 -9.15
C ALA A 99 1.79 18.48 -8.63
N VAL A 100 0.52 18.51 -9.06
CA VAL A 100 -0.46 19.53 -8.65
C VAL A 100 -0.66 19.50 -7.14
N TRP A 101 -0.79 18.31 -6.56
CA TRP A 101 -0.94 18.15 -5.12
C TRP A 101 0.33 18.57 -4.37
N MET A 102 1.51 18.17 -4.82
CA MET A 102 2.78 18.55 -4.21
C MET A 102 2.96 20.07 -4.21
N LEU A 103 2.72 20.73 -5.34
CA LEU A 103 2.76 22.19 -5.46
C LEU A 103 1.74 22.86 -4.51
N ALA A 104 0.55 22.26 -4.36
CA ALA A 104 -0.43 22.75 -3.41
C ALA A 104 0.01 22.57 -1.95
N GLN A 105 0.71 21.48 -1.62
CA GLN A 105 1.23 21.23 -0.27
C GLN A 105 2.24 22.29 0.15
N HIS A 106 3.12 22.70 -0.74
CA HIS A 106 4.22 23.63 -0.45
C HIS A 106 3.83 25.12 -0.53
N ALA A 107 2.58 25.43 -0.87
CA ALA A 107 2.04 26.79 -0.87
C ALA A 107 1.76 27.33 0.57
N ASP A 108 2.72 27.17 1.49
CA ASP A 108 2.55 27.46 2.93
C ASP A 108 2.25 28.93 3.23
N ARG A 109 2.77 29.86 2.42
CA ARG A 109 2.51 31.30 2.54
C ARG A 109 1.16 31.74 1.95
N SER A 110 0.46 30.82 1.29
CA SER A 110 -0.80 31.02 0.56
C SER A 110 -1.89 30.11 1.14
N ASN A 111 -2.04 30.10 2.47
CA ASN A 111 -2.97 29.18 3.13
C ASN A 111 -4.44 29.48 2.81
N GLU A 112 -4.78 30.73 2.46
CA GLU A 112 -6.11 31.10 1.99
C GLU A 112 -6.41 30.47 0.63
N GLU A 113 -5.43 30.50 -0.28
CA GLU A 113 -5.52 29.87 -1.60
C GLU A 113 -5.61 28.34 -1.47
N ARG A 114 -4.80 27.71 -0.61
CA ARG A 114 -4.91 26.26 -0.33
C ARG A 114 -6.31 25.89 0.16
N ARG A 115 -6.87 26.67 1.09
CA ARG A 115 -8.23 26.46 1.59
C ARG A 115 -9.26 26.60 0.45
N ALA A 116 -9.06 27.51 -0.50
CA ALA A 116 -9.91 27.66 -1.68
C ALA A 116 -9.78 26.51 -2.69
N TRP A 117 -8.64 25.81 -2.73
CA TRP A 117 -8.44 24.65 -3.62
C TRP A 117 -9.02 23.34 -3.06
N LEU A 118 -9.19 23.22 -1.74
CA LEU A 118 -9.72 22.00 -1.09
C LEU A 118 -11.07 21.51 -1.69
N PRO A 119 -12.07 22.37 -1.97
CA PRO A 119 -13.31 21.95 -2.63
C PRO A 119 -13.07 21.38 -4.04
N LEU A 120 -12.08 21.90 -4.78
CA LEU A 120 -11.75 21.43 -6.13
C LEU A 120 -11.14 20.03 -6.07
N LEU A 121 -10.17 19.82 -5.17
CA LEU A 121 -9.56 18.52 -4.93
C LEU A 121 -10.60 17.51 -4.45
N ARG A 122 -11.50 17.92 -3.53
CA ARG A 122 -12.60 17.07 -3.06
C ARG A 122 -13.52 16.63 -4.20
N ALA A 123 -13.90 17.54 -5.09
CA ALA A 123 -14.70 17.18 -6.27
C ALA A 123 -13.96 16.20 -7.20
N ALA A 124 -12.65 16.35 -7.37
CA ALA A 124 -11.84 15.40 -8.14
C ALA A 124 -11.79 14.02 -7.47
N VAL A 125 -11.57 13.95 -6.15
CA VAL A 125 -11.60 12.72 -5.35
C VAL A 125 -12.96 12.03 -5.43
N ASP A 126 -14.05 12.77 -5.22
CA ASP A 126 -15.42 12.24 -5.29
C ASP A 126 -15.73 11.66 -6.70
N SER A 127 -15.11 12.24 -7.73
CA SER A 127 -15.21 11.76 -9.11
C SER A 127 -14.21 10.65 -9.47
N GLY A 128 -13.39 10.17 -8.52
CA GLY A 128 -12.36 9.15 -8.71
C GLY A 128 -11.20 9.58 -9.61
N ASP A 129 -10.93 10.88 -9.66
CA ASP A 129 -9.94 11.51 -10.56
C ASP A 129 -8.73 12.08 -9.80
N ALA A 130 -8.74 12.03 -8.47
CA ALA A 130 -7.61 12.38 -7.62
C ALA A 130 -7.54 11.41 -6.42
N ASP A 131 -6.37 11.32 -5.80
CA ASP A 131 -6.15 10.45 -4.65
C ASP A 131 -6.85 11.02 -3.39
N PRO A 132 -7.73 10.26 -2.72
CA PRO A 132 -8.28 10.63 -1.42
C PRO A 132 -7.23 11.00 -0.35
N ARG A 133 -6.03 10.42 -0.43
CA ARG A 133 -4.92 10.68 0.51
C ARG A 133 -4.27 12.03 0.27
N HIS A 134 -4.27 12.51 -0.99
CA HIS A 134 -3.89 13.89 -1.31
C HIS A 134 -4.86 14.89 -0.66
N LEU A 135 -6.17 14.59 -0.68
CA LEU A 135 -7.16 15.43 0.00
C LEU A 135 -6.96 15.43 1.53
N ALA A 136 -6.71 14.26 2.12
CA ALA A 136 -6.49 14.15 3.56
C ALA A 136 -5.26 14.93 4.04
N THR A 137 -4.12 14.74 3.37
CA THR A 137 -2.87 15.43 3.70
C THR A 137 -2.96 16.94 3.50
N LEU A 138 -3.59 17.40 2.41
CA LEU A 138 -3.81 18.83 2.18
C LEU A 138 -4.80 19.44 3.18
N THR A 139 -5.85 18.69 3.57
CA THR A 139 -6.80 19.13 4.61
C THR A 139 -6.10 19.36 5.94
N ASP A 140 -5.29 18.40 6.38
CA ASP A 140 -4.57 18.51 7.64
C ASP A 140 -3.44 19.55 7.59
N ARG A 141 -2.77 19.74 6.43
CA ARG A 141 -1.78 20.81 6.25
C ARG A 141 -2.41 22.20 6.32
N VAL A 142 -3.58 22.41 5.70
CA VAL A 142 -4.35 23.66 5.81
C VAL A 142 -4.77 23.94 7.24
N ALA A 143 -5.27 22.91 7.94
CA ALA A 143 -5.61 22.99 9.36
C ALA A 143 -4.39 23.34 10.22
N ALA A 144 -3.24 22.73 9.93
CA ALA A 144 -2.02 22.91 10.70
C ALA A 144 -1.51 24.35 10.67
N VAL A 145 -1.41 24.95 9.48
CA VAL A 145 -1.02 26.37 9.35
C VAL A 145 -2.06 27.32 9.97
N GLY A 146 -3.32 26.90 10.05
CA GLY A 146 -4.38 27.64 10.74
C GLY A 146 -4.41 27.45 12.27
N GLY A 147 -3.61 26.56 12.84
CA GLY A 147 -3.72 26.15 14.25
C GLY A 147 -5.03 25.42 14.57
N GLU A 148 -5.67 24.83 13.57
CA GLU A 148 -6.92 24.08 13.68
C GLU A 148 -6.66 22.59 13.97
N GLN A 149 -7.71 21.85 14.32
CA GLN A 149 -7.59 20.40 14.57
C GLN A 149 -7.41 19.63 13.26
N GLN A 150 -6.57 18.60 13.30
CA GLN A 150 -6.41 17.64 12.21
C GLN A 150 -7.64 16.73 12.08
N THR A 151 -7.98 16.35 10.86
CA THR A 151 -9.05 15.39 10.57
C THR A 151 -8.50 13.98 10.37
N TYR A 152 -7.36 13.84 9.71
CA TYR A 152 -6.80 12.54 9.32
C TYR A 152 -5.50 12.19 10.07
N GLY A 153 -4.99 13.10 10.90
CA GLY A 153 -3.76 12.92 11.66
C GLY A 153 -2.54 12.70 10.78
N THR A 154 -2.44 13.39 9.64
CA THR A 154 -1.31 13.21 8.71
C THR A 154 -0.08 14.04 9.09
N ILE A 155 -0.21 14.95 10.07
CA ILE A 155 0.92 15.65 10.69
C ILE A 155 1.21 14.95 12.01
N VAL A 156 2.23 14.09 12.01
CA VAL A 156 2.67 13.27 13.13
C VAL A 156 4.19 13.25 13.17
N ILE A 157 4.76 13.25 14.37
CA ILE A 157 6.20 13.16 14.61
C ILE A 157 6.51 11.91 15.44
N LEU A 158 7.77 11.46 15.43
CA LEU A 158 8.24 10.45 16.38
C LEU A 158 8.68 11.14 17.67
N ALA A 159 8.06 10.77 18.78
CA ALA A 159 8.53 11.16 20.10
C ALA A 159 9.87 10.45 20.43
N SER A 160 10.56 10.94 21.46
CA SER A 160 11.86 10.40 21.89
C SER A 160 11.83 8.93 22.33
N ASP A 161 10.64 8.41 22.68
CA ASP A 161 10.40 7.02 23.04
C ASP A 161 10.05 6.13 21.83
N GLY A 162 9.98 6.72 20.63
CA GLY A 162 9.64 6.03 19.39
C GLY A 162 8.14 5.92 19.12
N GLU A 163 7.29 6.50 19.98
CA GLU A 163 5.84 6.50 19.76
C GLU A 163 5.40 7.66 18.86
N PRO A 164 4.32 7.52 18.08
CA PRO A 164 3.76 8.62 17.30
C PRO A 164 3.17 9.71 18.21
N GLU A 165 3.59 10.95 18.00
CA GLU A 165 3.06 12.13 18.69
C GLU A 165 2.39 13.07 17.68
N PHE A 166 1.17 13.50 18.00
CA PHE A 166 0.46 14.50 17.20
C PHE A 166 0.77 15.90 17.75
N PRO A 167 1.57 16.70 17.01
CA PRO A 167 1.91 18.04 17.47
C PRO A 167 0.72 19.02 17.40
N LEU A 168 -0.37 18.64 16.72
CA LEU A 168 -1.65 19.33 16.72
C LEU A 168 -2.80 18.37 17.07
N PRO A 169 -3.84 18.83 17.78
CA PRO A 169 -4.95 17.96 18.19
C PRO A 169 -5.67 17.32 16.99
N VAL A 170 -6.09 16.06 17.15
CA VAL A 170 -6.87 15.32 16.15
C VAL A 170 -8.35 15.30 16.55
N ALA A 171 -9.23 15.73 15.65
CA ALA A 171 -10.68 15.70 15.85
C ALA A 171 -11.19 14.26 15.90
N ASP A 172 -11.95 13.87 16.93
CA ASP A 172 -12.50 12.50 17.12
C ASP A 172 -11.43 11.40 16.98
N ALA A 173 -10.36 11.48 17.79
CA ALA A 173 -9.23 10.54 17.75
C ALA A 173 -9.65 9.05 17.85
N ALA A 174 -10.77 8.75 18.52
CA ALA A 174 -11.29 7.38 18.63
C ALA A 174 -11.70 6.76 17.28
N LYS A 175 -12.01 7.58 16.27
CA LYS A 175 -12.35 7.13 14.91
C LYS A 175 -11.26 7.42 13.88
N LEU A 176 -10.08 7.85 14.32
CA LEU A 176 -8.98 8.21 13.44
C LEU A 176 -8.62 7.06 12.49
N GLU A 177 -8.30 5.90 13.04
CA GLU A 177 -7.90 4.71 12.27
C GLU A 177 -9.00 4.23 11.30
N VAL A 178 -10.27 4.34 11.72
CA VAL A 178 -11.41 4.01 10.85
C VAL A 178 -11.47 4.96 9.66
N ARG A 179 -11.40 6.28 9.88
CA ARG A 179 -11.41 7.28 8.80
C ARG A 179 -10.21 7.14 7.87
N ARG A 180 -9.03 6.85 8.41
CA ARG A 180 -7.80 6.61 7.63
C ARG A 180 -7.96 5.38 6.72
N ALA A 181 -8.44 4.27 7.28
CA ALA A 181 -8.67 3.04 6.55
C ALA A 181 -9.73 3.20 5.42
N GLU A 182 -10.78 3.99 5.63
CA GLU A 182 -11.83 4.24 4.62
C GLU A 182 -11.29 4.87 3.33
N ILE A 183 -10.28 5.74 3.45
CA ILE A 183 -9.65 6.42 2.31
C ILE A 183 -8.33 5.79 1.87
N GLY A 184 -7.92 4.70 2.54
CA GLY A 184 -6.69 3.96 2.24
C GLY A 184 -5.41 4.64 2.71
N LEU A 185 -5.48 5.54 3.70
CA LEU A 185 -4.29 5.94 4.45
C LEU A 185 -3.79 4.77 5.31
N PRO A 186 -2.47 4.57 5.46
CA PRO A 186 -1.94 3.60 6.41
C PRO A 186 -2.39 3.91 7.84
N SER A 187 -2.26 2.98 8.78
CA SER A 187 -2.42 3.32 10.20
C SER A 187 -1.36 4.35 10.61
N VAL A 188 -1.60 5.08 11.70
CA VAL A 188 -0.61 6.05 12.20
C VAL A 188 0.73 5.35 12.47
N ALA A 189 0.69 4.18 13.12
CA ALA A 189 1.88 3.37 13.38
C ALA A 189 2.60 2.93 12.10
N ALA A 190 1.86 2.58 11.04
CA ALA A 190 2.46 2.16 9.77
C ALA A 190 3.02 3.34 8.95
N GLU A 191 2.45 4.54 9.08
CA GLU A 191 2.89 5.74 8.36
C GLU A 191 4.09 6.43 9.03
N THR A 192 4.16 6.38 10.36
CA THR A 192 5.15 7.13 11.16
C THR A 192 6.61 6.91 10.74
N PRO A 193 7.08 5.67 10.40
CA PRO A 193 8.45 5.46 9.93
C PRO A 193 8.78 6.19 8.62
N TYR A 194 7.80 6.52 7.79
CA TYR A 194 7.99 7.23 6.51
C TYR A 194 8.03 8.75 6.68
N LEU A 195 7.48 9.29 7.76
CA LEU A 195 7.42 10.73 8.02
C LEU A 195 8.58 11.23 8.91
N ALA A 196 9.31 10.30 9.53
CA ALA A 196 10.47 10.58 10.38
C ALA A 196 11.67 11.19 9.63
N GLU A 197 11.77 11.00 8.31
CA GLU A 197 12.94 11.36 7.50
C GLU A 197 12.80 12.67 6.71
N GLY A 198 11.74 13.46 6.92
CA GLY A 198 11.67 14.86 6.49
C GLY A 198 10.50 15.24 5.59
N ASP A 199 10.18 16.53 5.58
CA ASP A 199 9.04 17.18 4.91
C ASP A 199 9.04 17.09 3.36
N LEU A 200 10.09 16.52 2.74
CA LEU A 200 10.18 16.42 1.29
C LEU A 200 9.61 15.09 0.79
N ILE A 201 8.45 15.17 0.16
CA ILE A 201 7.81 14.04 -0.51
C ILE A 201 8.52 13.84 -1.87
N PRO A 202 9.32 12.77 -2.09
CA PRO A 202 9.95 12.46 -3.36
C PRO A 202 8.99 12.55 -4.54
N TYR A 203 9.51 13.18 -5.59
CA TYR A 203 8.82 13.43 -6.84
C TYR A 203 9.60 12.82 -8.02
N GLY A 204 8.93 12.59 -9.16
CA GLY A 204 9.58 12.05 -10.35
C GLY A 204 9.70 10.51 -10.33
N PRO A 205 10.86 9.92 -10.68
CA PRO A 205 11.04 8.46 -10.77
C PRO A 205 10.79 7.72 -9.46
N ASP A 206 11.17 8.34 -8.33
CA ASP A 206 11.08 7.73 -7.00
C ASP A 206 9.75 7.99 -6.29
N ARG A 207 8.79 8.65 -6.95
CA ARG A 207 7.50 9.02 -6.33
C ARG A 207 6.75 7.82 -5.74
N GLY A 208 6.85 6.65 -6.38
CA GLY A 208 6.17 5.43 -5.91
C GLY A 208 6.76 4.81 -4.63
N SER A 209 7.90 5.31 -4.14
CA SER A 209 8.54 4.84 -2.91
C SER A 209 7.75 5.19 -1.64
N ILE A 210 6.89 6.22 -1.69
CA ILE A 210 6.08 6.66 -0.55
C ILE A 210 4.61 6.28 -0.72
N PRO A 211 3.96 5.74 0.33
CA PRO A 211 2.56 5.33 0.28
C PRO A 211 1.60 6.36 -0.34
N VAL A 212 1.71 7.65 0.00
CA VAL A 212 0.79 8.70 -0.48
C VAL A 212 0.79 8.90 -2.00
N ASN A 213 1.89 8.58 -2.68
CA ASN A 213 2.03 8.72 -4.15
C ASN A 213 1.79 7.40 -4.90
N GLN A 214 1.30 6.35 -4.22
CA GLN A 214 1.02 5.04 -4.84
C GLN A 214 -0.37 4.95 -5.50
N TRP A 215 -1.07 6.07 -5.67
CA TRP A 215 -2.39 6.10 -6.30
C TRP A 215 -2.30 6.46 -7.79
N PRO A 216 -3.14 5.84 -8.65
CA PRO A 216 -4.08 4.78 -8.30
C PRO A 216 -3.37 3.46 -7.97
N MET A 217 -3.86 2.77 -6.92
CA MET A 217 -3.56 1.35 -6.79
C MET A 217 -4.39 0.59 -7.82
N LEU A 218 -3.71 -0.25 -8.58
CA LEU A 218 -4.27 -0.86 -9.79
C LEU A 218 -4.32 -2.37 -9.67
N VAL A 219 -5.47 -2.90 -10.06
CA VAL A 219 -5.64 -4.33 -10.33
C VAL A 219 -5.84 -4.53 -11.82
N GLU A 220 -5.01 -5.39 -12.40
CA GLU A 220 -4.95 -5.60 -13.84
C GLU A 220 -5.59 -6.93 -14.26
N GLY A 221 -6.34 -6.88 -15.36
CA GLY A 221 -6.94 -8.06 -15.95
C GLY A 221 -8.29 -8.42 -15.37
N HIS A 222 -9.23 -8.77 -16.25
CA HIS A 222 -10.61 -9.05 -15.86
C HIS A 222 -10.77 -10.11 -14.76
N VAL A 223 -9.94 -11.17 -14.74
CA VAL A 223 -9.99 -12.22 -13.68
C VAL A 223 -9.65 -11.62 -12.32
N SER A 224 -8.60 -10.81 -12.24
CA SER A 224 -8.19 -10.15 -11.00
C SER A 224 -9.25 -9.13 -10.56
N VAL A 225 -9.80 -8.35 -11.49
CA VAL A 225 -10.85 -7.36 -11.20
C VAL A 225 -12.14 -8.03 -10.72
N GLU A 226 -12.53 -9.16 -11.33
CA GLU A 226 -13.64 -9.97 -10.84
C GLU A 226 -13.39 -10.46 -9.41
N ALA A 227 -12.20 -10.95 -9.11
CA ALA A 227 -11.86 -11.42 -7.77
C ALA A 227 -11.93 -10.32 -6.71
N VAL A 228 -11.47 -9.09 -7.00
CA VAL A 228 -11.61 -7.94 -6.09
C VAL A 228 -13.09 -7.60 -5.85
N LEU A 229 -13.87 -7.52 -6.93
CA LEU A 229 -15.31 -7.25 -6.86
C LEU A 229 -16.09 -8.38 -6.20
N GLU A 230 -15.60 -9.61 -6.20
CA GLU A 230 -16.22 -10.75 -5.53
C GLU A 230 -15.86 -10.76 -4.04
N ALA A 231 -14.57 -10.63 -3.72
CA ALA A 231 -14.06 -10.64 -2.35
C ALA A 231 -14.60 -9.47 -1.51
N GLY A 232 -14.61 -8.25 -2.07
CA GLY A 232 -14.93 -7.05 -1.29
C GLY A 232 -13.93 -6.76 -0.16
N ALA A 233 -12.69 -7.28 -0.27
CA ALA A 233 -11.63 -7.06 0.71
C ALA A 233 -11.05 -5.63 0.68
N ARG A 234 -11.35 -4.88 -0.38
CA ARG A 234 -10.95 -3.48 -0.59
C ARG A 234 -12.06 -2.74 -1.34
N PRO A 235 -12.16 -1.41 -1.20
CA PRO A 235 -13.09 -0.62 -2.01
C PRO A 235 -12.62 -0.59 -3.46
N VAL A 236 -13.54 -0.80 -4.40
CA VAL A 236 -13.30 -0.59 -5.83
C VAL A 236 -13.92 0.76 -6.18
N GLN A 237 -13.06 1.72 -6.51
CA GLN A 237 -13.48 3.07 -6.85
C GLN A 237 -14.12 3.09 -8.25
N ARG A 238 -13.44 2.44 -9.20
CA ARG A 238 -13.87 2.40 -10.59
C ARG A 238 -13.25 1.26 -11.37
N VAL A 239 -13.94 0.78 -12.40
CA VAL A 239 -13.36 -0.12 -13.40
C VAL A 239 -13.26 0.60 -14.74
N TRP A 240 -12.12 0.47 -15.40
CA TRP A 240 -11.92 0.97 -16.76
C TRP A 240 -11.74 -0.19 -17.72
N ALA A 241 -12.39 -0.10 -18.88
CA ALA A 241 -12.25 -1.10 -19.92
C ALA A 241 -12.23 -0.47 -21.31
N VAL A 242 -11.41 -1.01 -22.22
CA VAL A 242 -11.38 -0.57 -23.63
C VAL A 242 -12.70 -0.90 -24.33
N ARG A 243 -13.28 -2.06 -24.00
CA ARG A 243 -14.55 -2.54 -24.55
C ARG A 243 -15.45 -3.06 -23.42
N PRO A 244 -16.15 -2.19 -22.66
CA PRO A 244 -17.02 -2.62 -21.56
C PRO A 244 -18.11 -3.61 -21.99
N GLY A 245 -18.54 -3.56 -23.26
CA GLY A 245 -19.54 -4.44 -23.87
C GLY A 245 -19.04 -5.83 -24.30
N ASP A 246 -17.75 -6.14 -24.14
CA ASP A 246 -17.18 -7.44 -24.53
C ASP A 246 -17.87 -8.61 -23.80
N ARG A 247 -18.17 -9.71 -24.52
CA ARG A 247 -18.88 -10.88 -23.98
C ARG A 247 -18.12 -11.54 -22.82
N ARG A 248 -16.79 -11.54 -22.86
CA ARG A 248 -15.96 -12.14 -21.79
C ARG A 248 -16.10 -11.40 -20.45
N LEU A 249 -16.53 -10.14 -20.47
CA LEU A 249 -16.72 -9.32 -19.27
C LEU A 249 -18.11 -9.47 -18.65
N GLY A 250 -18.89 -10.48 -19.06
CA GLY A 250 -20.25 -10.70 -18.57
C GLY A 250 -20.33 -10.82 -17.05
N ARG A 251 -19.44 -11.62 -16.44
CA ARG A 251 -19.37 -11.80 -14.98
C ARG A 251 -18.90 -10.54 -14.28
N LEU A 252 -17.82 -9.92 -14.76
CA LEU A 252 -17.35 -8.61 -14.28
C LEU A 252 -18.48 -7.57 -14.25
N ARG A 253 -19.27 -7.42 -15.33
CA ARG A 253 -20.40 -6.48 -15.37
C ARG A 253 -21.47 -6.77 -14.32
N ALA A 254 -21.76 -8.04 -14.06
CA ALA A 254 -22.73 -8.43 -13.05
C ALA A 254 -22.22 -8.09 -11.64
N LEU A 255 -20.95 -8.38 -11.34
CA LEU A 255 -20.31 -8.05 -10.07
C LEU A 255 -20.21 -6.53 -9.85
N ALA A 256 -19.80 -5.77 -10.86
CA ALA A 256 -19.71 -4.31 -10.77
C ALA A 256 -21.08 -3.70 -10.47
N ARG A 257 -22.15 -4.15 -11.15
CA ARG A 257 -23.53 -3.72 -10.86
C ARG A 257 -23.95 -4.07 -9.43
N ALA A 258 -23.65 -5.28 -8.96
CA ALA A 258 -24.00 -5.71 -7.60
C ALA A 258 -23.28 -4.88 -6.52
N ARG A 259 -22.11 -4.31 -6.85
CA ARG A 259 -21.31 -3.45 -5.97
C ARG A 259 -21.52 -1.95 -6.19
N GLY A 260 -22.39 -1.54 -7.12
CA GLY A 260 -22.61 -0.13 -7.46
C GLY A 260 -21.42 0.54 -8.13
N VAL A 261 -20.50 -0.22 -8.73
CA VAL A 261 -19.27 0.27 -9.37
C VAL A 261 -19.50 0.47 -10.86
N THR A 262 -19.10 1.62 -11.40
CA THR A 262 -19.19 1.90 -12.84
C THR A 262 -18.04 1.26 -13.62
N ILE A 263 -18.33 0.87 -14.86
CA ILE A 263 -17.32 0.42 -15.83
C ILE A 263 -17.26 1.46 -16.94
N ASP A 264 -16.25 2.30 -16.89
CA ASP A 264 -16.08 3.38 -17.86
C ASP A 264 -15.31 2.88 -19.08
N ARG A 265 -15.72 3.36 -20.25
CA ARG A 265 -14.97 3.15 -21.48
C ARG A 265 -13.79 4.11 -21.52
N VAL A 266 -12.59 3.57 -21.73
CA VAL A 266 -11.36 4.36 -21.93
C VAL A 266 -10.61 3.87 -23.17
N GLU A 267 -9.71 4.70 -23.69
CA GLU A 267 -8.81 4.29 -24.77
C GLU A 267 -7.70 3.36 -24.25
N ALA A 268 -7.19 2.47 -25.11
CA ALA A 268 -6.18 1.48 -24.72
C ALA A 268 -4.93 2.13 -24.11
N ASP A 269 -4.45 3.22 -24.71
CA ASP A 269 -3.26 3.95 -24.27
C ASP A 269 -3.37 4.48 -22.84
N ILE A 270 -4.58 4.77 -22.33
CA ILE A 270 -4.76 5.19 -20.93
C ILE A 270 -4.46 4.02 -19.98
N ILE A 271 -4.90 2.83 -20.36
CA ILE A 271 -4.63 1.62 -19.55
C ILE A 271 -3.15 1.24 -19.66
N ASP A 272 -2.57 1.31 -20.85
CA ASP A 272 -1.16 0.97 -21.09
C ASP A 272 -0.19 1.89 -20.32
N GLU A 273 -0.57 3.15 -20.11
CA GLU A 273 0.19 4.16 -19.34
C GLU A 273 0.16 3.89 -17.83
N LEU A 274 -0.90 3.25 -17.33
CA LEU A 274 -1.11 2.96 -15.91
C LEU A 274 -0.70 1.55 -15.51
N ALA A 275 -0.87 0.57 -16.40
CA ALA A 275 -0.57 -0.82 -16.12
C ALA A 275 0.95 -1.06 -16.06
N SER A 276 1.37 -1.98 -15.19
CA SER A 276 2.75 -2.42 -15.03
C SER A 276 3.27 -3.26 -16.22
N GLY A 277 2.43 -3.52 -17.22
CA GLY A 277 2.77 -4.33 -18.39
C GLY A 277 1.65 -4.33 -19.43
N ARG A 278 1.68 -5.26 -20.40
CA ARG A 278 0.68 -5.33 -21.50
C ARG A 278 -0.34 -6.48 -21.38
N THR A 279 -0.34 -7.20 -20.25
CA THR A 279 -1.18 -8.40 -20.05
C THR A 279 -2.50 -8.10 -19.34
N HIS A 280 -2.84 -6.83 -19.12
CA HIS A 280 -4.11 -6.38 -18.53
C HIS A 280 -5.35 -6.69 -19.41
N GLY A 281 -5.15 -7.01 -20.70
CA GLY A 281 -6.24 -7.42 -21.58
C GLY A 281 -7.30 -6.33 -21.80
N GLY A 282 -6.93 -5.06 -21.59
CA GLY A 282 -7.79 -3.89 -21.74
C GLY A 282 -8.79 -3.67 -20.60
N VAL A 283 -8.51 -4.19 -19.40
CA VAL A 283 -9.35 -3.98 -18.20
C VAL A 283 -8.46 -3.74 -16.98
N ILE A 284 -8.73 -2.66 -16.24
CA ILE A 284 -8.11 -2.36 -14.94
C ILE A 284 -9.17 -1.89 -13.95
N ALA A 285 -8.89 -2.02 -12.66
CA ALA A 285 -9.67 -1.42 -11.59
C ALA A 285 -8.79 -0.51 -10.75
N LEU A 286 -9.31 0.69 -10.45
CA LEU A 286 -8.77 1.60 -9.45
C LEU A 286 -9.36 1.19 -8.11
N VAL A 287 -8.49 0.88 -7.17
CA VAL A 287 -8.89 0.32 -5.86
C VAL A 287 -8.27 1.11 -4.73
N GLY A 288 -8.91 1.09 -3.57
CA GLY A 288 -8.31 1.56 -2.32
C GLY A 288 -7.51 0.47 -1.62
N ALA A 289 -7.05 0.80 -0.41
CA ALA A 289 -6.30 -0.13 0.42
C ALA A 289 -7.15 -1.34 0.82
N ARG A 290 -6.49 -2.48 0.96
CA ARG A 290 -7.08 -3.69 1.51
C ARG A 290 -7.33 -3.48 2.99
N ARG A 291 -8.48 -3.97 3.45
CA ARG A 291 -8.76 -4.06 4.88
C ARG A 291 -7.73 -4.98 5.52
N GLU A 292 -6.91 -4.43 6.41
CA GLU A 292 -6.01 -5.20 7.25
C GLU A 292 -6.78 -5.97 8.31
N ARG A 293 -6.26 -7.14 8.69
CA ARG A 293 -6.83 -8.03 9.70
C ARG A 293 -5.72 -8.53 10.59
N SER A 294 -6.02 -8.63 11.88
CA SER A 294 -5.15 -9.35 12.82
C SER A 294 -5.35 -10.87 12.67
N VAL A 295 -4.41 -11.67 13.19
CA VAL A 295 -4.57 -13.13 13.23
C VAL A 295 -5.79 -13.55 14.07
N PRO A 296 -6.07 -12.95 15.25
CA PRO A 296 -7.33 -13.19 15.97
C PRO A 296 -8.60 -12.91 15.15
N ASP A 297 -8.65 -11.81 14.39
CA ASP A 297 -9.82 -11.51 13.55
C ASP A 297 -9.99 -12.54 12.44
N LEU A 298 -8.89 -12.94 11.81
CA LEU A 298 -8.90 -14.01 10.80
C LEU A 298 -9.41 -15.33 11.39
N LEU A 299 -8.95 -15.69 12.60
CA LEU A 299 -9.39 -16.90 13.31
C LEU A 299 -10.89 -16.90 13.62
N ALA A 300 -11.49 -15.73 13.87
CA ALA A 300 -12.93 -15.61 14.08
C ALA A 300 -13.75 -15.76 12.78
N GLU A 301 -13.14 -15.46 11.62
CA GLU A 301 -13.77 -15.62 10.30
C GLU A 301 -13.66 -17.05 9.75
N VAL A 302 -12.56 -17.76 10.07
CA VAL A 302 -12.33 -19.14 9.62
C VAL A 302 -12.83 -20.16 10.65
N GLY A 303 -13.25 -21.35 10.21
CA GLY A 303 -13.71 -22.39 11.15
C GLY A 303 -12.56 -23.04 11.94
N GLU A 304 -12.87 -23.59 13.13
CA GLU A 304 -11.90 -24.27 14.03
C GLU A 304 -11.13 -25.42 13.34
N GLY A 305 -11.72 -26.05 12.32
CA GLY A 305 -11.09 -27.11 11.52
C GLY A 305 -10.25 -26.62 10.33
N SER A 306 -10.07 -25.31 10.15
CA SER A 306 -9.38 -24.75 8.98
C SER A 306 -7.88 -25.05 8.97
N LEU A 307 -7.33 -25.06 7.76
CA LEU A 307 -5.89 -24.93 7.55
C LEU A 307 -5.56 -23.45 7.40
N LEU A 308 -4.75 -22.91 8.30
CA LEU A 308 -4.11 -21.61 8.15
C LEU A 308 -2.67 -21.82 7.72
N VAL A 309 -2.22 -21.06 6.72
CA VAL A 309 -0.83 -21.11 6.25
C VAL A 309 -0.18 -19.75 6.45
N MET A 310 1.06 -19.74 6.92
CA MET A 310 1.89 -18.56 6.92
C MET A 310 2.98 -18.69 5.88
N LEU A 311 3.11 -17.66 5.03
CA LEU A 311 4.24 -17.52 4.12
C LEU A 311 5.17 -16.44 4.69
N ASP A 312 6.37 -16.84 5.12
CA ASP A 312 7.37 -15.91 5.66
C ASP A 312 8.68 -15.99 4.87
N GLY A 313 9.17 -14.86 4.39
CA GLY A 313 10.45 -14.78 3.66
C GLY A 313 10.37 -14.98 2.14
N ILE A 314 9.17 -15.00 1.54
CA ILE A 314 9.05 -14.89 0.07
C ILE A 314 9.22 -13.42 -0.33
N GLU A 315 10.29 -13.13 -1.08
CA GLU A 315 10.66 -11.75 -1.43
C GLU A 315 10.11 -11.30 -2.78
N ASP A 316 10.03 -12.22 -3.74
CA ASP A 316 9.52 -11.96 -5.08
C ASP A 316 7.97 -12.00 -5.09
N PRO A 317 7.29 -10.93 -5.56
CA PRO A 317 5.82 -10.86 -5.57
C PRO A 317 5.17 -11.87 -6.52
N PHE A 318 5.84 -12.25 -7.61
CA PHE A 318 5.30 -13.23 -8.54
C PHE A 318 5.25 -14.63 -7.89
N ASN A 319 6.34 -15.05 -7.24
CA ASN A 319 6.41 -16.29 -6.49
C ASN A 319 5.42 -16.31 -5.32
N PHE A 320 5.26 -15.19 -4.60
CA PHE A 320 4.23 -15.06 -3.58
C PHE A 320 2.83 -15.27 -4.16
N GLY A 321 2.49 -14.62 -5.27
CA GLY A 321 1.21 -14.79 -5.93
C GLY A 321 0.95 -16.24 -6.40
N GLN A 322 1.97 -16.93 -6.94
CA GLN A 322 1.86 -18.35 -7.30
C GLN A 322 1.61 -19.24 -6.08
N ALA A 323 2.30 -19.00 -4.97
CA ALA A 323 2.08 -19.73 -3.72
C ALA A 323 0.64 -19.54 -3.23
N VAL A 324 0.16 -18.29 -3.16
CA VAL A 324 -1.21 -17.97 -2.74
C VAL A 324 -2.26 -18.63 -3.63
N ARG A 325 -2.05 -18.65 -4.96
CA ARG A 325 -2.93 -19.36 -5.89
C ARG A 325 -3.05 -20.83 -5.57
N ALA A 326 -1.91 -21.49 -5.32
CA ALA A 326 -1.88 -22.91 -5.03
C ALA A 326 -2.57 -23.21 -3.69
N LEU A 327 -2.30 -22.40 -2.66
CA LEU A 327 -2.93 -22.53 -1.34
C LEU A 327 -4.45 -22.32 -1.39
N TYR A 328 -4.90 -21.28 -2.10
CA TYR A 328 -6.34 -21.03 -2.31
C TYR A 328 -6.99 -22.20 -3.06
N ALA A 329 -6.38 -22.69 -4.15
CA ALA A 329 -6.88 -23.84 -4.89
C ALA A 329 -6.87 -25.14 -4.06
N ALA A 330 -5.96 -25.26 -3.10
CA ALA A 330 -5.89 -26.35 -2.15
C ALA A 330 -6.94 -26.26 -1.02
N GLY A 331 -7.72 -25.19 -0.94
CA GLY A 331 -8.74 -25.02 0.10
C GLY A 331 -8.17 -24.60 1.45
N VAL A 332 -7.01 -23.94 1.47
CA VAL A 332 -6.51 -23.24 2.67
C VAL A 332 -7.55 -22.20 3.09
N GLY A 333 -7.87 -22.16 4.38
CA GLY A 333 -8.93 -21.31 4.94
C GLY A 333 -8.49 -19.86 5.15
N GLY A 334 -7.19 -19.63 5.36
CA GLY A 334 -6.65 -18.29 5.54
C GLY A 334 -5.12 -18.25 5.50
N LEU A 335 -4.60 -17.05 5.27
CA LEU A 335 -3.19 -16.77 5.09
C LEU A 335 -2.70 -15.80 6.18
N ALA A 336 -1.51 -16.01 6.71
CA ALA A 336 -0.80 -15.02 7.51
C ALA A 336 0.48 -14.56 6.80
N VAL A 337 0.78 -13.27 6.87
CA VAL A 337 1.98 -12.67 6.28
C VAL A 337 2.61 -11.63 7.21
N ARG A 338 3.91 -11.40 7.07
CA ARG A 338 4.63 -10.37 7.85
C ARG A 338 4.63 -8.98 7.25
N ARG A 339 4.23 -8.86 5.99
CA ARG A 339 4.23 -7.60 5.26
C ARG A 339 3.03 -7.49 4.35
N SER A 340 2.64 -6.25 4.11
CA SER A 340 1.70 -5.90 3.05
C SER A 340 2.36 -6.03 1.67
N TRP A 341 1.55 -6.32 0.65
CA TRP A 341 1.96 -6.42 -0.75
C TRP A 341 1.28 -5.36 -1.64
N GLU A 342 0.78 -4.28 -1.05
CA GLU A 342 0.06 -3.21 -1.78
C GLU A 342 0.92 -2.58 -2.89
N THR A 343 2.21 -2.38 -2.66
CA THR A 343 3.15 -1.85 -3.67
C THR A 343 3.35 -2.76 -4.88
N ALA A 344 3.05 -4.06 -4.73
CA ALA A 344 3.17 -5.07 -5.78
C ALA A 344 1.80 -5.67 -6.16
N LEU A 345 0.71 -4.96 -5.87
CA LEU A 345 -0.66 -5.45 -6.00
C LEU A 345 -0.96 -6.04 -7.39
N ALA A 346 -0.61 -5.32 -8.46
CA ALA A 346 -0.85 -5.74 -9.83
C ALA A 346 -0.10 -7.04 -10.20
N THR A 347 1.09 -7.24 -9.63
CA THR A 347 1.88 -8.47 -9.84
C THR A 347 1.30 -9.63 -9.05
N VAL A 348 1.00 -9.42 -7.77
CA VAL A 348 0.47 -10.47 -6.87
C VAL A 348 -0.91 -10.93 -7.31
N THR A 349 -1.82 -10.02 -7.65
CA THR A 349 -3.18 -10.37 -8.11
C THR A 349 -3.16 -11.13 -9.44
N ARG A 350 -2.33 -10.70 -10.39
CA ARG A 350 -2.17 -11.38 -11.67
C ARG A 350 -1.53 -12.75 -11.54
N ALA A 351 -0.43 -12.87 -10.80
CA ALA A 351 0.23 -14.15 -10.55
C ALA A 351 -0.70 -15.12 -9.83
N SER A 352 -1.50 -14.61 -8.88
CA SER A 352 -2.45 -15.41 -8.12
C SER A 352 -3.78 -15.71 -8.84
N ALA A 353 -4.02 -15.10 -10.01
CA ALA A 353 -5.32 -15.08 -10.69
C ALA A 353 -6.45 -14.58 -9.77
N GLY A 354 -6.17 -13.56 -8.96
CA GLY A 354 -7.11 -12.95 -8.02
C GLY A 354 -7.26 -13.68 -6.69
N ALA A 355 -6.64 -14.85 -6.51
CA ALA A 355 -6.74 -15.62 -5.27
C ALA A 355 -6.22 -14.85 -4.04
N SER A 356 -5.29 -13.91 -4.21
CA SER A 356 -4.81 -13.04 -3.12
C SER A 356 -5.90 -12.13 -2.53
N GLU A 357 -6.95 -11.83 -3.30
CA GLU A 357 -8.08 -11.03 -2.84
C GLU A 357 -9.16 -11.91 -2.22
N LEU A 358 -9.33 -13.14 -2.72
CA LEU A 358 -10.34 -14.11 -2.26
C LEU A 358 -9.94 -14.84 -0.98
N LEU A 359 -8.65 -15.13 -0.79
CA LEU A 359 -8.15 -15.79 0.41
C LEU A 359 -8.09 -14.77 1.58
N PRO A 360 -8.81 -14.99 2.70
CA PRO A 360 -8.66 -14.17 3.90
C PRO A 360 -7.21 -14.13 4.35
N THR A 361 -6.66 -12.92 4.53
CA THR A 361 -5.24 -12.75 4.91
C THR A 361 -5.10 -11.79 6.07
N ALA A 362 -4.36 -12.21 7.10
CA ALA A 362 -3.95 -11.40 8.24
C ALA A 362 -2.49 -10.96 8.12
N VAL A 363 -2.20 -9.79 8.69
CA VAL A 363 -0.83 -9.28 8.88
C VAL A 363 -0.41 -9.50 10.33
N THR A 364 0.83 -9.92 10.54
CA THR A 364 1.40 -10.20 11.86
C THR A 364 2.85 -9.72 11.92
N GLU A 365 3.31 -9.32 13.10
CA GLU A 365 4.70 -8.86 13.29
C GLU A 365 5.71 -10.02 13.17
N SER A 366 5.32 -11.21 13.62
CA SER A 366 6.17 -12.40 13.69
C SER A 366 5.37 -13.69 13.50
N ALA A 367 6.09 -14.77 13.16
CA ALA A 367 5.51 -16.10 13.07
C ALA A 367 5.12 -16.64 14.45
N GLU A 368 5.92 -16.33 15.48
CA GLU A 368 5.69 -16.71 16.87
C GLU A 368 4.38 -16.11 17.40
N SER A 369 4.09 -14.84 17.10
CA SER A 369 2.84 -14.18 17.51
C SER A 369 1.61 -14.82 16.84
N ALA A 370 1.70 -15.12 15.54
CA ALA A 370 0.64 -15.82 14.82
C ALA A 370 0.41 -17.23 15.38
N ALA A 371 1.49 -17.98 15.63
CA ALA A 371 1.41 -19.32 16.21
C ALA A 371 0.82 -19.31 17.62
N ALA A 372 1.17 -18.33 18.45
CA ALA A 372 0.58 -18.17 19.78
C ALA A 372 -0.94 -17.96 19.70
N SER A 373 -1.39 -17.07 18.81
CA SER A 373 -2.82 -16.82 18.57
C SER A 373 -3.55 -18.08 18.09
N CYS A 374 -2.95 -18.84 17.18
CA CYS A 374 -3.53 -20.08 16.67
C CYS A 374 -3.61 -21.17 17.76
N ARG A 375 -2.60 -21.30 18.63
CA ARG A 375 -2.65 -22.23 19.77
C ARG A 375 -3.74 -21.86 20.76
N MET A 376 -3.94 -20.57 21.04
CA MET A 376 -5.04 -20.11 21.89
C MET A 376 -6.41 -20.45 21.29
N ALA A 377 -6.52 -20.49 19.96
CA ALA A 377 -7.70 -20.97 19.24
C ALA A 377 -7.77 -22.51 19.08
N GLY A 378 -6.89 -23.26 19.76
CA GLY A 378 -6.90 -24.73 19.76
C GLY A 378 -6.29 -25.38 18.51
N MET A 379 -5.62 -24.62 17.64
CA MET A 379 -4.95 -25.17 16.46
C MET A 379 -3.57 -25.74 16.81
N ARG A 380 -3.19 -26.81 16.12
CA ARG A 380 -1.81 -27.31 16.13
C ARG A 380 -0.92 -26.40 15.30
N VAL A 381 0.35 -26.29 15.67
CA VAL A 381 1.37 -25.51 14.96
C VAL A 381 2.35 -26.44 14.27
N ALA A 382 2.49 -26.28 12.96
CA ALA A 382 3.45 -27.01 12.13
C ALA A 382 4.39 -26.06 11.38
N CYS A 383 5.54 -26.60 10.95
CA CYS A 383 6.44 -25.90 10.04
C CYS A 383 7.01 -26.83 8.97
N ALA A 384 7.21 -26.28 7.77
CA ALA A 384 7.89 -26.94 6.66
C ALA A 384 9.40 -26.71 6.75
N VAL A 385 10.18 -27.79 6.85
CA VAL A 385 11.65 -27.77 6.96
C VAL A 385 12.28 -28.88 6.12
N SER A 386 13.56 -28.78 5.79
CA SER A 386 14.32 -29.83 5.09
C SER A 386 15.07 -30.79 6.03
N GLY A 387 14.98 -30.58 7.35
CA GLY A 387 15.72 -31.36 8.34
C GLY A 387 15.34 -32.84 8.39
N ALA A 388 16.34 -33.72 8.57
CA ALA A 388 16.16 -35.18 8.59
C ALA A 388 15.24 -35.70 9.71
N HIS A 389 15.02 -34.91 10.77
CA HIS A 389 14.13 -35.25 11.89
C HIS A 389 12.66 -34.91 11.63
N ALA A 390 12.34 -34.24 10.52
CA ALA A 390 10.97 -33.92 10.15
C ALA A 390 10.27 -35.14 9.54
N SER A 391 8.97 -35.26 9.83
CA SER A 391 8.10 -36.29 9.27
C SER A 391 7.95 -36.10 7.76
N GLU A 392 7.92 -37.20 7.02
CA GLU A 392 7.58 -37.16 5.60
C GLU A 392 6.17 -36.59 5.44
N LEU A 393 6.00 -35.65 4.50
CA LEU A 393 4.76 -34.90 4.32
C LEU A 393 3.52 -35.80 4.18
N HIS A 394 3.66 -36.95 3.52
CA HIS A 394 2.56 -37.90 3.28
C HIS A 394 2.25 -38.82 4.47
N GLU A 395 3.14 -38.89 5.46
CA GLU A 395 2.95 -39.65 6.71
C GLU A 395 2.43 -38.76 7.85
N ALA A 396 2.67 -37.45 7.75
CA ALA A 396 2.22 -36.46 8.73
C ALA A 396 0.70 -36.25 8.67
N ASP A 397 0.06 -36.04 9.83
CA ASP A 397 -1.37 -35.69 9.92
C ASP A 397 -1.58 -34.17 9.74
N LEU A 398 -2.07 -33.79 8.57
CA LEU A 398 -2.37 -32.41 8.19
C LEU A 398 -3.85 -32.04 8.38
N THR A 399 -4.62 -32.85 9.11
CA THR A 399 -6.07 -32.66 9.31
C THR A 399 -6.38 -31.82 10.56
N GLY A 400 -7.67 -31.55 10.83
CA GLY A 400 -8.09 -30.70 11.96
C GLY A 400 -7.65 -29.23 11.85
N GLY A 401 -7.76 -28.49 12.95
CA GLY A 401 -7.24 -27.12 13.04
C GLY A 401 -5.71 -27.11 13.01
N LEU A 402 -5.13 -26.57 11.94
CA LEU A 402 -3.67 -26.55 11.73
C LEU A 402 -3.20 -25.18 11.24
N PHE A 403 -2.22 -24.61 11.93
CA PHE A 403 -1.41 -23.49 11.46
C PHE A 403 -0.09 -24.03 10.93
N LEU A 404 0.26 -23.75 9.67
CA LEU A 404 1.47 -24.26 9.04
C LEU A 404 2.34 -23.12 8.49
N LEU A 405 3.57 -23.02 8.98
CA LEU A 405 4.56 -22.05 8.51
C LEU A 405 5.40 -22.62 7.36
N ILE A 406 5.47 -21.87 6.25
CA ILE A 406 6.37 -22.14 5.12
C ILE A 406 7.36 -20.98 5.04
N GLY A 407 8.64 -21.30 5.26
CA GLY A 407 9.73 -20.35 5.17
C GLY A 407 10.17 -20.07 3.73
N GLY A 408 10.78 -18.91 3.53
CA GLY A 408 11.32 -18.45 2.26
C GLY A 408 12.67 -19.07 1.94
N GLU A 409 13.08 -18.94 0.68
CA GLU A 409 14.23 -19.63 0.08
C GLU A 409 15.56 -19.34 0.77
N ARG A 410 15.74 -18.12 1.32
CA ARG A 410 17.02 -17.69 1.90
C ARG A 410 17.15 -18.03 3.39
N ARG A 411 16.11 -17.71 4.17
CA ARG A 411 16.16 -17.79 5.64
C ARG A 411 15.52 -19.06 6.19
N GLY A 412 14.64 -19.70 5.42
CA GLY A 412 13.84 -20.83 5.89
C GLY A 412 13.00 -20.46 7.12
N VAL A 413 12.72 -21.45 7.95
CA VAL A 413 12.05 -21.28 9.24
C VAL A 413 13.11 -21.07 10.33
N THR A 414 12.88 -20.13 11.25
CA THR A 414 13.80 -19.88 12.37
C THR A 414 13.92 -21.10 13.28
N ARG A 415 15.13 -21.36 13.78
CA ARG A 415 15.37 -22.50 14.67
C ARG A 415 14.46 -22.48 15.91
N SER A 416 14.25 -21.29 16.50
CA SER A 416 13.34 -21.08 17.62
C SER A 416 11.92 -21.56 17.32
N PHE A 417 11.42 -21.27 16.13
CA PHE A 417 10.09 -21.69 15.72
C PHE A 417 10.02 -23.21 15.49
N VAL A 418 11.05 -23.79 14.86
CA VAL A 418 11.14 -25.25 14.64
C VAL A 418 11.10 -26.03 15.95
N GLU A 419 11.81 -25.56 16.98
CA GLU A 419 11.85 -26.18 18.31
C GLU A 419 10.51 -26.08 19.06
N GLN A 420 9.66 -25.10 18.71
CA GLN A 420 8.34 -24.88 19.32
C GLN A 420 7.18 -25.49 18.54
N ALA A 421 7.41 -25.94 17.30
CA ALA A 421 6.35 -26.51 16.46
C ALA A 421 5.91 -27.89 17.00
N ASP A 422 4.60 -28.14 17.01
CA ASP A 422 4.02 -29.43 17.37
C ASP A 422 4.32 -30.49 16.30
N LEU A 423 4.54 -30.06 15.06
CA LEU A 423 4.81 -30.93 13.91
C LEU A 423 5.82 -30.29 12.95
N GLN A 424 6.85 -31.05 12.58
CA GLN A 424 7.80 -30.68 11.54
C GLN A 424 7.55 -31.55 10.32
N VAL A 425 7.27 -30.95 9.17
CA VAL A 425 7.04 -31.69 7.91
C VAL A 425 8.13 -31.39 6.89
N ARG A 426 8.49 -32.40 6.11
CA ARG A 426 9.41 -32.25 4.97
C ARG A 426 8.85 -32.86 3.70
N ILE A 427 9.20 -32.27 2.57
CA ILE A 427 8.95 -32.84 1.25
C ILE A 427 10.07 -33.85 0.97
N GLY A 428 9.73 -35.12 0.84
CA GLY A 428 10.69 -36.16 0.47
C GLY A 428 11.23 -35.95 -0.95
N TYR A 429 12.55 -35.93 -1.09
CA TYR A 429 13.23 -35.84 -2.39
C TYR A 429 13.76 -37.19 -2.82
N GLY A 430 13.58 -37.53 -4.11
CA GLY A 430 14.12 -38.76 -4.69
C GLY A 430 15.62 -38.74 -4.98
N ARG A 431 16.35 -37.68 -4.59
CA ARG A 431 17.80 -37.55 -4.76
C ARG A 431 18.43 -36.97 -3.50
N ASP A 432 19.50 -37.59 -3.01
CA ASP A 432 20.18 -37.24 -1.75
C ASP A 432 20.73 -35.80 -1.69
N LYS A 433 21.00 -35.19 -2.85
CA LYS A 433 21.56 -33.83 -2.97
C LYS A 433 20.69 -32.93 -3.85
N ALA A 434 19.38 -33.14 -3.83
CA ALA A 434 18.48 -32.22 -4.53
C ALA A 434 18.53 -30.83 -3.86
N PRO A 435 18.57 -29.74 -4.65
CA PRO A 435 18.41 -28.40 -4.11
C PRO A 435 17.00 -28.26 -3.53
N ASP A 436 16.86 -27.41 -2.50
CA ASP A 436 15.56 -27.13 -1.91
C ASP A 436 14.62 -26.50 -2.93
N LEU A 437 13.36 -26.93 -2.90
CA LEU A 437 12.32 -26.36 -3.73
C LEU A 437 12.05 -24.92 -3.32
N GLY A 438 11.75 -24.07 -4.32
CA GLY A 438 11.25 -22.73 -4.08
C GLY A 438 9.95 -22.75 -3.27
N ALA A 439 9.73 -21.71 -2.47
CA ALA A 439 8.62 -21.66 -1.51
C ALA A 439 7.24 -21.81 -2.17
N ALA A 440 7.06 -21.32 -3.40
CA ALA A 440 5.81 -21.50 -4.16
C ALA A 440 5.53 -22.96 -4.53
N ALA A 441 6.57 -23.71 -4.92
CA ALA A 441 6.44 -25.14 -5.21
C ALA A 441 6.17 -25.94 -3.93
N ALA A 442 6.86 -25.60 -2.84
CA ALA A 442 6.62 -26.21 -1.53
C ALA A 442 5.17 -25.95 -1.05
N ALA A 443 4.69 -24.71 -1.15
CA ALA A 443 3.32 -24.35 -0.82
C ALA A 443 2.28 -25.15 -1.62
N ALA A 444 2.52 -25.35 -2.92
CA ALA A 444 1.64 -26.17 -3.75
C ALA A 444 1.63 -27.65 -3.29
N ILE A 445 2.81 -28.25 -3.10
CA ILE A 445 2.92 -29.66 -2.71
C ILE A 445 2.27 -29.89 -1.33
N ILE A 446 2.58 -29.04 -0.35
CA ILE A 446 2.04 -29.12 1.01
C ILE A 446 0.53 -28.88 1.00
N GLY A 447 0.06 -27.85 0.30
CA GLY A 447 -1.36 -27.52 0.22
C GLY A 447 -2.19 -28.66 -0.37
N PHE A 448 -1.77 -29.22 -1.51
CA PHE A 448 -2.52 -30.29 -2.16
C PHE A 448 -2.46 -31.63 -1.41
N GLU A 449 -1.39 -31.89 -0.65
CA GLU A 449 -1.34 -33.05 0.26
C GLU A 449 -2.32 -32.86 1.43
N ALA A 450 -2.35 -31.66 2.04
CA ALA A 450 -3.33 -31.36 3.08
C ALA A 450 -4.77 -31.48 2.55
N LEU A 451 -5.05 -31.00 1.33
CA LEU A 451 -6.35 -31.19 0.66
C LEU A 451 -6.72 -32.67 0.52
N ARG A 452 -5.77 -33.51 0.08
CA ARG A 452 -5.97 -34.96 -0.09
C ARG A 452 -6.38 -35.60 1.24
N GLN A 453 -5.64 -35.33 2.31
CA GLN A 453 -5.92 -35.88 3.64
C GLN A 453 -7.27 -35.39 4.20
N ARG A 454 -7.53 -34.08 4.09
CA ARG A 454 -8.76 -33.45 4.60
C ARG A 454 -10.03 -33.92 3.88
N ARG A 455 -9.95 -34.20 2.57
CA ARG A 455 -11.06 -34.82 1.82
C ARG A 455 -11.32 -36.27 2.22
N GLY A 456 -10.26 -37.03 2.52
CA GLY A 456 -10.38 -38.43 2.98
C GLY A 456 -11.19 -38.55 4.28
N ASN A 457 -10.96 -37.64 5.23
CA ASN A 457 -11.66 -37.64 6.52
C ASN A 457 -13.11 -37.11 6.44
N ALA A 458 -13.45 -36.27 5.47
CA ALA A 458 -14.83 -35.77 5.30
C ALA A 458 -15.80 -36.81 4.69
N ALA A 459 -15.27 -37.88 4.11
CA ALA A 459 -16.03 -39.00 3.55
C ALA A 459 -16.14 -40.21 4.51
N SER A 460 -15.61 -40.08 5.73
CA SER A 460 -15.66 -41.04 6.83
C SER A 460 -16.61 -40.54 7.91
#